data_AF-A0A364NCF5-F1
#
_entry.id   AF-A0A364NCF5-F1
#
_cell.length_a   1.000
_cell.length_b   1.000
_cell.length_c   1.000
_cell.angle_alpha   90.00
_cell.angle_beta   90.00
_cell.angle_gamma   90.00
#
_symmetry.space_group_name_H-M   'P 1'
#
loop_
_entity.id
_entity.type
_entity.pdbx_description
1 polymer ?
#
loop_
_entity_poly.entity_id
_entity_poly.type
_entity_poly.pdbx_seq_one_letter_code
_entity_poly.pdbx_strand_id
1 'polypeptide(L)'
;MSLPEFKQNFLKDCVSAGALKFGTFTLKSKRISPYFFNAGLFHRADLLRSISSAYAHTLKAHGDADPSFQWDILFGPAYKGIPLAAASVDKLADLDLAKYGQKSYSFNRKEAKDHGEGGNIVGASLKGKKIVIVDDVITAGTAIREAIEIIKKEAWTKRHWRGQEAVRHPSSPHLDPG
;
A
#
# COMPACT_ATOMS: atom_id res chain seq x y z
N MET A 1 7.27 9.94 27.75
CA MET A 1 7.54 10.64 26.47
C MET A 1 6.25 11.27 25.99
N SER A 2 6.29 12.52 25.55
CA SER A 2 5.14 13.18 24.91
C SER A 2 4.90 12.60 23.51
N LEU A 3 3.65 12.60 23.08
CA LEU A 3 3.28 12.17 21.73
C LEU A 3 3.86 13.17 20.69
N PRO A 4 4.44 12.72 19.56
CA PRO A 4 4.90 13.64 18.51
C PRO A 4 3.82 14.61 18.05
N GLU A 5 4.21 15.83 17.69
CA GLU A 5 3.28 16.93 17.36
C GLU A 5 2.29 16.58 16.25
N PHE A 6 2.75 15.96 15.15
CA PHE A 6 1.87 15.56 14.05
C PHE A 6 0.77 14.58 14.47
N LYS A 7 1.00 13.74 15.49
CA LYS A 7 -0.02 12.85 16.04
C LYS A 7 -0.99 13.60 16.93
N GLN A 8 -0.50 14.57 17.71
CA GLN A 8 -1.37 15.43 18.52
C GLN A 8 -2.31 16.26 17.64
N ASN A 9 -1.78 16.87 16.58
CA ASN A 9 -2.56 17.67 15.63
C ASN A 9 -3.62 16.81 14.94
N PHE A 10 -3.24 15.63 14.45
CA PHE A 10 -4.19 14.68 13.87
C PHE A 10 -5.32 14.29 14.83
N LEU A 11 -5.00 13.99 16.10
CA LEU A 11 -6.02 13.67 17.10
C LEU A 11 -6.95 14.85 17.39
N LYS A 12 -6.43 16.07 17.47
CA LYS A 12 -7.22 17.30 17.65
C LYS A 12 -8.18 17.51 16.48
N ASP A 13 -7.69 17.34 15.25
CA ASP A 13 -8.52 17.45 14.04
C ASP A 13 -9.61 16.36 14.02
N CYS A 14 -9.25 15.13 14.39
CA CYS A 14 -10.22 14.03 14.47
C CYS A 14 -11.33 14.30 15.47
N VAL A 15 -11.00 14.82 16.66
CA VAL A 15 -12.01 15.18 17.68
C VAL A 15 -12.87 16.33 17.19
N SER A 16 -12.25 17.39 16.66
CA SER A 16 -12.95 18.59 16.18
C SER A 16 -13.91 18.28 15.01
N ALA A 17 -13.52 17.36 14.13
CA ALA A 17 -14.35 16.90 13.02
C ALA A 17 -15.39 15.84 13.40
N GLY A 18 -15.38 15.34 14.64
CA GLY A 18 -16.20 14.21 15.07
C GLY A 18 -15.81 12.88 14.40
N ALA A 19 -14.61 12.78 13.83
CA ALA A 19 -14.04 11.53 13.33
C ALA A 19 -13.60 10.64 14.50
N LEU A 20 -13.18 11.22 15.62
CA LEU A 20 -12.96 10.52 16.88
C LEU A 20 -13.98 11.03 17.91
N LYS A 21 -14.81 10.12 18.42
CA LYS A 21 -15.82 10.43 19.44
C LYS A 21 -15.58 9.59 20.69
N PHE A 22 -15.82 10.17 21.86
CA PHE A 22 -15.79 9.50 23.17
C PHE A 22 -17.22 9.32 23.70
N GLY A 23 -17.49 8.20 24.37
CA GLY A 23 -18.82 7.82 24.81
C GLY A 23 -18.99 6.30 24.82
N THR A 24 -20.22 5.80 24.73
CA THR A 24 -20.49 4.36 24.71
C THR A 24 -20.95 3.92 23.33
N PHE A 25 -20.17 3.07 22.66
CA PHE A 25 -20.47 2.61 21.29
C PHE A 25 -20.45 1.09 21.19
N THR A 26 -21.47 0.50 20.55
CA THR A 26 -21.48 -0.92 20.22
C THR A 26 -20.83 -1.14 18.85
N LEU A 27 -19.68 -1.83 18.81
CA LEU A 27 -18.96 -2.12 17.57
C LEU A 27 -19.59 -3.30 16.80
N LYS A 28 -19.20 -3.49 15.53
CA LYS A 28 -19.63 -4.66 14.72
C LYS A 28 -19.35 -6.01 15.41
N SER A 29 -18.30 -6.07 16.23
CA SER A 29 -17.96 -7.25 17.03
C SER A 29 -18.83 -7.44 18.29
N LYS A 30 -19.89 -6.63 18.47
CA LYS A 30 -20.72 -6.51 19.68
C LYS A 30 -19.98 -6.02 20.94
N ARG A 31 -18.69 -5.64 20.83
CA ARG A 31 -17.94 -5.05 21.95
C ARG A 31 -18.44 -3.65 22.22
N ILE A 32 -18.52 -3.30 23.51
CA ILE A 32 -18.76 -1.93 23.96
C ILE A 32 -17.41 -1.20 24.02
N SER A 33 -17.29 -0.11 23.29
CA SER A 33 -16.07 0.71 23.19
C SER A 33 -16.29 2.09 23.80
N PRO A 34 -15.32 2.63 24.57
CA PRO A 34 -15.39 3.99 25.11
C PRO A 34 -15.14 5.08 24.06
N TYR A 35 -14.81 4.69 22.83
CA TYR A 35 -14.62 5.59 21.70
C TYR A 35 -15.06 4.95 20.38
N PHE A 36 -15.31 5.79 19.39
CA PHE A 36 -15.59 5.39 18.02
C PHE A 36 -14.77 6.25 17.04
N PHE A 37 -14.17 5.59 16.05
CA PHE A 37 -13.41 6.25 15.01
C PHE A 37 -14.08 6.05 13.64
N ASN A 38 -14.50 7.15 13.02
CA ASN A 38 -15.15 7.17 11.71
C ASN A 38 -14.20 7.72 10.64
N ALA A 39 -13.45 6.83 10.02
CA ALA A 39 -12.59 7.21 8.90
C ALA A 39 -13.36 7.67 7.64
N GLY A 40 -14.67 7.43 7.58
CA GLY A 40 -15.51 7.94 6.49
C GLY A 40 -15.57 9.46 6.39
N LEU A 41 -15.10 10.21 7.41
CA LEU A 41 -15.10 11.67 7.42
C LEU A 41 -13.88 12.30 6.72
N PHE A 42 -12.85 11.53 6.34
CA PHE A 42 -11.64 12.04 5.69
C PHE A 42 -11.84 12.36 4.19
N HIS A 43 -13.00 12.90 3.80
CA HIS A 43 -13.32 13.27 2.42
C HIS A 43 -13.19 14.78 2.14
N ARG A 44 -13.12 15.62 3.18
CA ARG A 44 -12.90 17.07 3.06
C ARG A 44 -11.40 17.37 3.00
N ALA A 45 -11.01 18.42 2.29
CA ALA A 45 -9.60 18.71 1.99
C ALA A 45 -8.73 18.90 3.24
N ASP A 46 -9.22 19.59 4.27
CA ASP A 46 -8.56 19.78 5.57
C ASP A 46 -8.34 18.44 6.29
N LEU A 47 -9.34 17.56 6.30
CA LEU A 47 -9.26 16.26 6.98
C LEU A 47 -8.41 15.26 6.20
N LEU A 48 -8.49 15.25 4.87
CA LEU A 48 -7.58 14.49 4.02
C LEU A 48 -6.14 14.96 4.22
N ARG A 49 -5.89 16.27 4.28
CA ARG A 49 -4.57 16.83 4.58
C ARG A 49 -4.09 16.40 5.96
N SER A 50 -4.94 16.44 6.98
CA SER A 50 -4.59 16.01 8.34
C SER A 50 -4.14 14.54 8.38
N ILE A 51 -4.94 13.62 7.84
CA ILE A 51 -4.61 12.19 7.87
C ILE A 51 -3.38 11.84 7.01
N SER A 52 -3.29 12.39 5.80
CA SER A 52 -2.15 12.16 4.90
C SER A 52 -0.84 12.72 5.46
N SER A 53 -0.90 13.89 6.13
CA SER A 53 0.25 14.45 6.83
C SER A 53 0.69 13.56 7.99
N ALA A 54 -0.25 13.00 8.75
CA ALA A 54 0.05 12.06 9.83
C ALA A 54 0.74 10.78 9.31
N TYR A 55 0.28 10.21 8.19
CA TYR A 55 0.95 9.07 7.55
C TYR A 55 2.35 9.41 7.05
N ALA A 56 2.51 10.53 6.32
CA ALA A 56 3.80 10.95 5.79
C ALA A 56 4.85 11.15 6.90
N HIS A 57 4.49 11.85 7.98
CA HIS A 57 5.38 12.03 9.12
C HIS A 57 5.67 10.72 9.85
N THR A 58 4.71 9.81 9.94
CA THR A 58 4.93 8.48 10.54
C THR A 58 5.92 7.66 9.72
N LEU A 59 5.77 7.64 8.38
CA LEU A 59 6.68 6.94 7.48
C LEU A 59 8.09 7.53 7.53
N LYS A 60 8.21 8.86 7.55
CA LYS A 60 9.48 9.55 7.71
C LYS A 60 10.13 9.22 9.05
N ALA A 61 9.41 9.42 10.15
CA ALA A 61 9.94 9.18 11.49
C ALA A 61 10.37 7.72 11.69
N HIS A 62 9.63 6.77 11.13
CA HIS A 62 10.01 5.36 11.18
C HIS A 62 11.27 5.07 10.36
N GLY A 63 11.36 5.56 9.12
CA GLY A 63 12.55 5.38 8.28
C GLY A 63 13.79 6.13 8.79
N ASP A 64 13.62 7.22 9.53
CA ASP A 64 14.72 7.93 10.18
C ASP A 64 15.22 7.17 11.43
N ALA A 65 14.31 6.49 12.15
CA ALA A 65 14.65 5.68 13.33
C ALA A 65 15.22 4.30 12.96
N ASP A 66 14.82 3.74 11.82
CA ASP A 66 15.29 2.45 11.31
C ASP A 66 15.76 2.58 9.86
N PRO A 67 17.06 2.81 9.61
CA PRO A 67 17.62 2.88 8.27
C PRO A 67 17.45 1.59 7.44
N SER A 68 17.17 0.44 8.07
CA SER A 68 16.89 -0.81 7.35
C SER A 68 15.49 -0.84 6.74
N PHE A 69 14.57 -0.01 7.26
CA PHE A 69 13.23 0.19 6.74
C PHE A 69 13.26 0.98 5.42
N GLN A 70 13.48 0.25 4.33
CA GLN A 70 13.45 0.77 2.97
C GLN A 70 12.15 0.33 2.28
N TRP A 71 11.54 1.24 1.54
CA TRP A 71 10.32 0.98 0.77
C TRP A 71 10.32 1.78 -0.53
N ASP A 72 9.63 1.28 -1.56
CA ASP A 72 9.56 1.91 -2.88
C ASP A 72 8.13 2.36 -3.20
N ILE A 73 7.13 1.56 -2.79
CA ILE A 73 5.73 1.75 -3.11
C ILE A 73 4.87 1.80 -1.85
N LEU A 74 4.02 2.82 -1.75
CA LEU A 74 2.92 2.87 -0.80
C LEU A 74 1.66 2.29 -1.47
N PHE A 75 1.25 1.11 -1.02
CA PHE A 75 0.11 0.38 -1.56
C PHE A 75 -1.16 0.66 -0.77
N GLY A 76 -2.19 1.16 -1.46
CA GLY A 76 -3.51 1.44 -0.88
C GLY A 76 -4.55 0.43 -1.34
N PRO A 77 -5.05 -0.49 -0.49
CA PRO A 77 -6.06 -1.45 -0.90
C PRO A 77 -7.37 -0.77 -1.31
N ALA A 78 -8.00 -1.25 -2.38
CA ALA A 78 -9.28 -0.69 -2.82
C ALA A 78 -10.40 -0.91 -1.78
N TYR A 79 -11.25 0.08 -1.50
CA TYR A 79 -11.29 1.42 -2.13
C TYR A 79 -10.64 2.52 -1.29
N LYS A 80 -10.67 2.37 0.04
CA LYS A 80 -10.34 3.45 0.97
C LYS A 80 -8.84 3.75 1.06
N GLY A 81 -7.99 2.75 0.82
CA GLY A 81 -6.54 2.93 0.81
C GLY A 81 -6.07 3.77 -0.38
N ILE A 82 -6.84 3.86 -1.46
CA ILE A 82 -6.46 4.59 -2.69
C ILE A 82 -6.17 6.07 -2.41
N PRO A 83 -7.12 6.88 -1.89
CA PRO A 83 -6.85 8.29 -1.60
C PRO A 83 -5.77 8.46 -0.53
N LEU A 84 -5.68 7.54 0.44
CA LEU A 84 -4.67 7.60 1.49
C LEU A 84 -3.26 7.39 0.94
N ALA A 85 -3.07 6.41 0.05
CA ALA A 85 -1.79 6.13 -0.57
C ALA A 85 -1.33 7.31 -1.45
N ALA A 86 -2.22 7.78 -2.33
CA ALA A 86 -1.92 8.90 -3.22
C ALA A 86 -1.57 10.18 -2.44
N ALA A 87 -2.42 10.59 -1.49
CA ALA A 87 -2.20 11.80 -0.72
C ALA A 87 -0.98 11.70 0.22
N SER A 88 -0.69 10.53 0.78
CA SER A 88 0.47 10.37 1.67
C SER A 88 1.79 10.40 0.91
N VAL A 89 1.86 9.85 -0.31
CA VAL A 89 3.05 9.97 -1.17
C VAL A 89 3.28 11.42 -1.59
N ASP A 90 2.22 12.14 -1.96
CA ASP A 90 2.30 13.59 -2.23
C ASP A 90 2.83 14.37 -1.02
N LYS A 91 2.30 14.11 0.18
CA LYS A 91 2.76 14.77 1.42
C LYS A 91 4.19 14.41 1.81
N LEU A 92 4.71 13.25 1.41
CA LEU A 92 6.13 12.94 1.61
C LEU A 92 7.04 13.81 0.75
N ALA A 93 6.61 14.14 -0.47
CA ALA A 93 7.35 15.05 -1.35
C ALA A 93 7.45 16.47 -0.76
N ASP A 94 6.40 16.95 -0.07
CA ASP A 94 6.43 18.22 0.68
C ASP A 94 7.48 18.21 1.82
N LEU A 95 7.73 17.04 2.43
CA LEU A 95 8.66 16.93 3.55
C LEU A 95 10.13 16.89 3.10
N ASP A 96 10.41 16.14 2.04
CA ASP A 96 11.75 16.02 1.45
C ASP A 96 11.65 15.43 0.04
N LEU A 97 11.57 16.30 -0.96
CA LEU A 97 11.47 15.89 -2.36
C LEU A 97 12.69 15.10 -2.83
N ALA A 98 13.89 15.41 -2.33
CA ALA A 98 15.11 14.71 -2.72
C ALA A 98 15.11 13.26 -2.24
N LYS A 99 14.62 13.02 -1.02
CA LYS A 99 14.51 11.67 -0.43
C LYS A 99 13.31 10.88 -0.94
N TYR A 100 12.16 11.54 -1.14
CA TYR A 100 10.89 10.85 -1.41
C TYR A 100 10.36 11.01 -2.84
N GLY A 101 10.94 11.87 -3.68
CA GLY A 101 10.43 12.17 -5.02
C GLY A 101 10.40 11.00 -6.01
N GLN A 102 11.04 9.87 -5.67
CA GLN A 102 10.99 8.62 -6.46
C GLN A 102 10.13 7.53 -5.81
N LYS A 103 9.51 7.79 -4.64
CA LYS A 103 8.52 6.89 -4.06
C LYS A 103 7.25 6.93 -4.90
N SER A 104 6.63 5.78 -5.07
CA SER A 104 5.41 5.65 -5.87
C SER A 104 4.24 5.19 -5.01
N TYR A 105 3.03 5.30 -5.53
CA TYR A 105 1.86 4.64 -4.98
C TYR A 105 1.28 3.65 -5.99
N SER A 106 0.60 2.63 -5.46
CA SER A 106 -0.17 1.69 -6.26
C SER A 106 -1.40 1.22 -5.49
N PHE A 107 -2.39 0.68 -6.21
CA PHE A 107 -3.57 0.07 -5.60
C PHE A 107 -4.12 -1.05 -6.46
N ASN A 108 -4.92 -1.95 -5.87
CA ASN A 108 -5.61 -2.97 -6.63
C ASN A 108 -6.99 -2.52 -7.14
N ARG A 109 -7.48 -3.14 -8.20
CA ARG A 109 -8.90 -3.19 -8.54
C ARG A 109 -9.57 -4.37 -7.84
N LYS A 110 -10.88 -4.30 -7.61
CA LYS A 110 -11.67 -5.46 -7.14
C LYS A 110 -12.00 -6.43 -8.27
N GLU A 111 -12.09 -5.93 -9.50
CA GLU A 111 -12.31 -6.71 -10.71
C GLU A 111 -11.21 -6.41 -11.74
N ALA A 112 -10.75 -7.45 -12.44
CA ALA A 112 -9.78 -7.31 -13.51
C ALA A 112 -10.40 -6.55 -14.69
N LYS A 113 -9.59 -5.77 -15.41
CA LYS A 113 -9.99 -5.29 -16.74
C LYS A 113 -9.53 -6.29 -17.80
N ASP A 114 -10.43 -6.61 -18.71
CA ASP A 114 -10.17 -7.51 -19.85
C ASP A 114 -9.53 -6.78 -21.06
N HIS A 115 -9.44 -5.44 -21.03
CA HIS A 115 -8.89 -4.61 -22.11
C HIS A 115 -8.06 -3.41 -21.60
N GLY A 116 -7.06 -2.96 -22.36
CA GLY A 116 -6.11 -1.87 -22.01
C GLY A 116 -4.77 -2.39 -21.44
N GLU A 117 -4.13 -1.64 -20.52
CA GLU A 117 -2.92 -2.13 -19.78
C GLU A 117 -3.17 -3.43 -18.97
N GLY A 118 -4.43 -3.88 -18.86
CA GLY A 118 -4.80 -5.15 -18.25
C GLY A 118 -4.52 -5.24 -16.75
N GLY A 119 -4.88 -6.36 -16.14
CA GLY A 119 -4.50 -6.70 -14.77
C GLY A 119 -5.24 -5.96 -13.66
N ASN A 120 -4.78 -6.23 -12.44
CA ASN A 120 -5.44 -5.84 -11.20
C ASN A 120 -4.74 -4.70 -10.46
N ILE A 121 -3.59 -4.20 -10.94
CA ILE A 121 -2.81 -3.15 -10.30
C ILE A 121 -2.90 -1.86 -11.10
N VAL A 122 -3.06 -0.74 -10.40
CA VAL A 122 -2.97 0.62 -10.96
C VAL A 122 -1.87 1.37 -10.23
N GLY A 123 -1.11 2.20 -10.96
CA GLY A 123 0.09 2.88 -10.46
C GLY A 123 1.36 2.10 -10.78
N ALA A 124 2.37 2.21 -9.94
CA ALA A 124 3.66 1.54 -10.17
C ALA A 124 3.55 0.01 -10.12
N SER A 125 4.36 -0.67 -10.93
CA SER A 125 4.48 -2.14 -10.87
C SER A 125 5.03 -2.59 -9.52
N LEU A 126 4.42 -3.63 -8.92
CA LEU A 126 4.82 -4.19 -7.64
C LEU A 126 6.05 -5.12 -7.73
N LYS A 127 6.48 -5.46 -8.96
CA LYS A 127 7.52 -6.47 -9.20
C LYS A 127 8.88 -6.04 -8.69
N GLY A 128 9.44 -6.83 -7.76
CA GLY A 128 10.78 -6.58 -7.19
C GLY A 128 10.87 -5.30 -6.34
N LYS A 129 9.72 -4.76 -5.89
CA LYS A 129 9.65 -3.54 -5.08
C LYS A 129 9.37 -3.87 -3.62
N LYS A 130 9.91 -3.05 -2.72
CA LYS A 130 9.58 -3.06 -1.29
C LYS A 130 8.30 -2.26 -1.07
N ILE A 131 7.29 -2.86 -0.44
CA ILE A 131 5.93 -2.33 -0.41
C ILE A 131 5.51 -2.09 1.04
N VAL A 132 4.93 -0.93 1.30
CA VAL A 132 4.24 -0.59 2.56
C VAL A 132 2.75 -0.49 2.27
N ILE A 133 1.90 -1.06 3.12
CA ILE A 133 0.45 -0.99 2.96
C ILE A 133 -0.10 0.14 3.84
N VAL A 134 -0.97 0.98 3.29
CA VAL A 134 -1.72 2.00 4.04
C VAL A 134 -3.21 1.72 3.96
N ASP A 135 -3.88 1.78 5.12
CA ASP A 135 -5.33 1.60 5.25
C ASP A 135 -5.87 2.42 6.43
N ASP A 136 -7.18 2.71 6.43
CA ASP A 136 -7.81 3.62 7.37
C ASP A 136 -7.89 3.06 8.80
N VAL A 137 -8.51 1.89 8.96
CA VAL A 137 -8.70 1.21 10.24
C VAL A 137 -8.60 -0.29 10.04
N ILE A 138 -7.65 -0.89 10.73
CA ILE A 138 -7.54 -2.35 10.78
C ILE A 138 -8.63 -2.89 11.70
N THR A 139 -9.65 -3.50 11.11
CA THR A 139 -10.74 -4.17 11.85
C THR A 139 -10.46 -5.67 11.99
N ALA A 140 -11.02 -6.51 11.11
CA ALA A 140 -10.76 -7.95 11.07
C ALA A 140 -9.47 -8.31 10.29
N GLY A 141 -8.80 -7.32 9.70
CA GLY A 141 -7.59 -7.51 8.90
C GLY A 141 -7.82 -8.14 7.52
N THR A 142 -9.07 -8.40 7.11
CA THR A 142 -9.40 -9.03 5.82
C THR A 142 -8.82 -8.26 4.63
N ALA A 143 -9.00 -6.93 4.59
CA ALA A 143 -8.48 -6.09 3.51
C ALA A 143 -6.94 -6.15 3.41
N ILE A 144 -6.25 -6.19 4.55
CA ILE A 144 -4.79 -6.34 4.59
C ILE A 144 -4.36 -7.72 4.11
N ARG A 145 -5.05 -8.79 4.51
CA ARG A 145 -4.74 -10.15 4.04
C ARG A 145 -4.92 -10.26 2.53
N GLU A 146 -6.02 -9.75 1.99
CA GLU A 146 -6.25 -9.67 0.54
C GLU A 146 -5.13 -8.89 -0.15
N ALA A 147 -4.75 -7.73 0.39
CA ALA A 147 -3.66 -6.91 -0.16
C ALA A 147 -2.32 -7.65 -0.16
N ILE A 148 -1.98 -8.35 0.91
CA ILE A 148 -0.75 -9.16 1.01
C ILE A 148 -0.74 -10.25 -0.06
N GLU A 149 -1.85 -10.96 -0.26
CA GLU A 149 -1.91 -12.02 -1.27
C GLU A 149 -1.82 -11.47 -2.70
N ILE A 150 -2.45 -10.32 -2.98
CA ILE A 150 -2.28 -9.60 -4.25
C ILE A 150 -0.81 -9.19 -4.45
N ILE A 151 -0.21 -8.57 -3.45
CA ILE A 151 1.19 -8.13 -3.49
C ILE A 151 2.11 -9.31 -3.76
N LYS A 152 1.95 -10.43 -3.05
CA LYS A 152 2.76 -11.64 -3.26
C LYS A 152 2.61 -12.17 -4.69
N LYS A 153 1.39 -12.23 -5.22
CA LYS A 153 1.10 -12.70 -6.57
C LYS A 153 1.75 -11.82 -7.64
N GLU A 154 1.69 -10.50 -7.47
CA GLU A 154 2.20 -9.53 -8.43
C GLU A 154 3.73 -9.34 -8.32
N ALA A 155 4.26 -9.36 -7.09
CA ALA A 155 5.69 -9.32 -6.81
C ALA A 155 6.40 -10.58 -7.34
N TRP A 156 5.72 -11.72 -7.30
CA TRP A 156 6.17 -12.99 -7.87
C TRP A 156 5.65 -13.17 -9.30
N THR A 157 6.18 -12.42 -10.27
CA THR A 157 5.90 -12.77 -11.66
C THR A 157 6.70 -14.03 -12.03
N LYS A 158 6.01 -15.13 -12.38
CA LYS A 158 6.62 -16.24 -13.14
C LYS A 158 7.44 -15.63 -14.27
N ARG A 159 8.77 -15.76 -14.21
CA ARG A 159 9.61 -15.60 -15.40
C ARG A 159 8.95 -16.49 -16.45
N HIS A 160 8.56 -15.93 -17.57
CA HIS A 160 8.17 -16.68 -18.74
C HIS A 160 9.42 -17.47 -19.15
N TRP A 161 9.64 -18.65 -18.57
CA TRP A 161 10.70 -19.56 -18.97
C TRP A 161 10.21 -20.21 -20.26
N ARG A 162 10.56 -19.63 -21.41
CA ARG A 162 10.57 -20.38 -22.68
C ARG A 162 11.82 -21.26 -22.67
N GLY A 163 11.77 -22.35 -21.91
CA GLY A 163 12.69 -23.44 -22.14
C GLY A 163 12.11 -24.35 -23.21
N GLN A 164 12.51 -24.09 -24.45
CA GLN A 164 12.84 -25.05 -25.50
C GLN A 164 12.90 -24.32 -26.85
N GLU A 165 13.98 -23.57 -27.06
CA GLU A 165 14.51 -23.29 -28.41
C GLU A 165 16.03 -23.33 -28.32
N ALA A 166 16.58 -24.54 -28.42
CA ALA A 166 17.89 -24.84 -29.01
C ALA A 166 18.16 -26.34 -28.81
N VAL A 167 17.55 -27.20 -29.64
CA VAL A 167 18.22 -28.29 -30.38
C VAL A 167 17.24 -28.76 -31.47
N ARG A 168 17.39 -28.25 -32.69
CA ARG A 168 17.07 -28.98 -33.94
C ARG A 168 18.40 -29.12 -34.68
N HIS A 169 19.00 -30.32 -34.62
CA HIS A 169 19.16 -31.29 -35.72
C HIS A 169 20.39 -31.01 -36.60
N PRO A 170 21.05 -32.02 -37.23
CA PRO A 170 20.52 -33.34 -37.66
C PRO A 170 21.36 -34.54 -37.14
N SER A 171 20.74 -35.66 -36.75
CA SER A 171 20.57 -36.85 -37.61
C SER A 171 21.63 -37.04 -38.71
N SER A 172 22.61 -37.91 -38.46
CA SER A 172 23.12 -38.86 -39.47
C SER A 172 23.54 -40.17 -38.79
N PRO A 173 23.36 -41.34 -39.46
CA PRO A 173 23.48 -42.66 -38.85
C PRO A 173 24.84 -43.32 -39.10
N HIS A 174 25.27 -44.10 -38.10
CA HIS A 174 25.90 -45.44 -38.16
C HIS A 174 26.97 -45.83 -39.22
N LEU A 175 28.08 -46.38 -38.68
CA LEU A 175 28.90 -47.55 -39.12
C LEU A 175 29.81 -47.33 -40.35
N ASP A 176 31.05 -47.84 -40.48
CA ASP A 176 31.87 -48.82 -39.72
C ASP A 176 33.36 -48.70 -40.18
N PRO A 177 34.32 -49.51 -39.68
CA PRO A 177 35.77 -49.27 -39.73
C PRO A 177 36.47 -49.87 -40.96
N GLY A 178 37.65 -49.33 -41.25
CA GLY A 178 38.66 -49.87 -42.17
C GLY A 178 40.03 -49.33 -41.79
#